data_AF-A0A959AGB9-F1
#
_entry.id   AF-A0A959AGB9-F1
#
_cell.length_a   1.000
_cell.length_b   1.000
_cell.length_c   1.000
_cell.angle_alpha   90.00
_cell.angle_beta   90.00
_cell.angle_gamma   90.00
#
_symmetry.space_group_name_H-M   'P 1'
#
loop_
_entity.id
_entity.type
_entity.pdbx_description
1 polymer ?
#
loop_
_entity_poly.entity_id
_entity_poly.type
_entity_poly.pdbx_seq_one_letter_code
_entity_poly.pdbx_strand_id
1 'polypeptide(L)'
;MNELLQDPVFYWLVWAIFTVAGTIIGWSLRANFSEKDVRRALDRSEHDRSILARLYTHIKHQHDLREADFKKASLELDNLRDKLMALEQERDAYAQAEATYAARIEQADTNLARFTERFRVIEEQANTLRARNTQLTVDLGRMQEELAAWKTLYRDFQAMQQKLYAAEQQVAQLETERRQLRQQLENARAEIEHYQKARGTRRSGPKGGPARSIPGPDNPDDLKVINGITPHTEQQLQGLGIYSYIQISNWDDDAIISAAKKLGISPGKIYQDDWVGQARQLAGEGRV
;
A
#
# COMPACT_ATOMS: atom_id res chain seq x y z
N MET A 1 65.58 52.08 -137.93
CA MET A 1 64.72 52.86 -137.01
C MET A 1 65.48 53.96 -136.23
N ASN A 2 66.72 54.29 -136.60
CA ASN A 2 67.47 55.40 -135.97
C ASN A 2 67.52 56.70 -136.79
N GLU A 3 67.07 56.71 -138.05
CA GLU A 3 66.98 57.95 -138.87
C GLU A 3 65.66 58.72 -138.68
N LEU A 4 64.57 58.05 -138.26
CA LEU A 4 63.29 58.72 -137.96
C LEU A 4 63.32 59.51 -136.63
N LEU A 5 64.36 59.32 -135.81
CA LEU A 5 64.53 60.01 -134.51
C LEU A 5 65.43 61.26 -134.60
N GLN A 6 66.01 61.57 -135.78
CA GLN A 6 66.79 62.79 -136.03
C GLN A 6 65.99 63.89 -136.74
N ASP A 7 64.71 63.64 -137.09
CA ASP A 7 63.83 64.67 -137.62
C ASP A 7 63.32 65.57 -136.47
N PRO A 8 63.71 66.87 -136.44
CA PRO A 8 63.30 67.79 -135.39
C PRO A 8 61.78 67.94 -135.28
N VAL A 9 61.03 67.69 -136.36
CA VAL A 9 59.56 67.75 -136.36
C VAL A 9 58.98 66.53 -135.63
N PHE A 10 59.51 65.33 -135.87
CA PHE A 10 59.04 64.11 -135.23
C PHE A 10 59.37 64.08 -133.73
N TYR A 11 60.54 64.59 -133.33
CA TYR A 11 60.93 64.71 -131.93
C TYR A 11 59.97 65.62 -131.14
N TRP A 12 59.60 66.77 -131.70
CA TRP A 12 58.60 67.67 -131.09
C TRP A 12 57.21 67.05 -131.02
N LEU A 13 56.82 66.25 -132.01
CA LEU A 13 55.52 65.57 -132.05
C LEU A 13 55.43 64.48 -130.98
N VAL A 14 56.48 63.67 -130.79
CA VAL A 14 56.53 62.66 -129.73
C VAL A 14 56.49 63.31 -128.34
N TRP A 15 57.23 64.40 -128.13
CA TRP A 15 57.17 65.17 -126.87
C TRP A 15 55.78 65.79 -126.63
N ALA A 16 55.12 66.30 -127.67
CA ALA A 16 53.75 66.78 -127.59
C ALA A 16 52.76 65.67 -127.21
N ILE A 17 52.90 64.47 -127.78
CA ILE A 17 52.05 63.32 -127.40
C ILE A 17 52.30 62.92 -125.94
N PHE A 18 53.55 62.86 -125.48
CA PHE A 18 53.85 62.50 -124.08
C PHE A 18 53.34 63.54 -123.08
N THR A 19 53.42 64.82 -123.40
CA THR A 19 52.87 65.89 -122.54
C THR A 19 51.34 65.87 -122.53
N VAL A 20 50.69 65.64 -123.67
CA VAL A 20 49.22 65.49 -123.73
C VAL A 20 48.77 64.22 -123.01
N ALA A 21 49.44 63.09 -123.21
CA ALA A 21 49.15 61.85 -122.50
C ALA A 21 49.38 62.01 -120.98
N GLY A 22 50.49 62.64 -120.57
CA GLY A 22 50.80 62.92 -119.17
C GLY A 22 49.79 63.85 -118.51
N THR A 23 49.30 64.86 -119.23
CA THR A 23 48.23 65.76 -118.73
C THR A 23 46.88 65.06 -118.67
N ILE A 24 46.52 64.23 -119.65
CA ILE A 24 45.29 63.42 -119.62
C ILE A 24 45.33 62.40 -118.48
N ILE A 25 46.44 61.70 -118.29
CA ILE A 25 46.62 60.73 -117.20
C ILE A 25 46.60 61.44 -115.83
N GLY A 26 47.31 62.57 -115.70
CA GLY A 26 47.29 63.38 -114.48
C GLY A 26 45.90 63.96 -114.17
N TRP A 27 45.16 64.37 -115.20
CA TRP A 27 43.78 64.83 -115.07
C TRP A 27 42.83 63.69 -114.71
N SER A 28 43.02 62.50 -115.29
CA SER A 28 42.24 61.29 -115.01
C SER A 28 42.46 60.79 -113.57
N LEU A 29 43.70 60.72 -113.08
CA LEU A 29 44.00 60.32 -111.71
C LEU A 29 43.45 61.33 -110.69
N ARG A 30 43.53 62.63 -110.98
CA ARG A 30 42.96 63.69 -110.12
C ARG A 30 41.43 63.75 -110.15
N ALA A 31 40.82 63.42 -111.28
CA ALA A 31 39.37 63.32 -111.41
C ALA A 31 38.83 62.06 -110.73
N ASN A 32 39.57 60.95 -110.77
CA ASN A 32 39.17 59.68 -110.19
C ASN A 32 39.37 59.63 -108.66
N PHE A 33 40.41 60.32 -108.14
CA PHE A 33 40.58 60.56 -106.71
C PHE A 33 40.31 62.03 -106.41
N SER A 34 39.03 62.42 -106.46
CA SER A 34 38.65 63.76 -106.05
C SER A 34 39.01 63.93 -104.58
N GLU A 35 39.77 64.98 -104.27
CA GLU A 35 40.14 65.36 -102.91
C GLU A 35 38.93 65.44 -101.96
N LYS A 36 37.74 65.68 -102.52
CA LYS A 36 36.46 65.71 -101.81
C LYS A 36 36.04 64.32 -101.31
N ASP A 37 36.31 63.25 -102.05
CA ASP A 37 35.91 61.90 -101.64
C ASP A 37 36.84 61.32 -100.57
N VAL A 38 38.13 61.67 -100.64
CA VAL A 38 39.11 61.37 -99.57
C VAL A 38 38.75 62.12 -98.28
N ARG A 39 38.41 63.41 -98.37
CA ARG A 39 37.93 64.20 -97.23
C ARG A 39 36.64 63.62 -96.64
N ARG A 40 35.65 63.26 -97.47
CA ARG A 40 34.41 62.60 -97.01
C ARG A 40 34.66 61.22 -96.39
N ALA A 41 35.66 60.47 -96.84
CA ALA A 41 36.03 59.19 -96.23
C ALA A 41 36.70 59.40 -94.87
N LEU A 42 37.55 60.43 -94.75
CA LEU A 42 38.15 60.85 -93.48
C LEU A 42 37.08 61.35 -92.49
N ASP A 43 36.19 62.24 -92.91
CA ASP A 43 35.08 62.75 -92.10
C ASP A 43 34.16 61.62 -91.62
N ARG A 44 33.87 60.64 -92.48
CA ARG A 44 33.13 59.42 -92.09
C ARG A 44 33.90 58.60 -91.07
N SER A 45 35.20 58.40 -91.26
CA SER A 45 36.04 57.69 -90.29
C SER A 45 36.13 58.42 -88.95
N GLU A 46 36.20 59.76 -88.94
CA GLU A 46 36.18 60.56 -87.71
C GLU A 46 34.82 60.50 -87.03
N HIS A 47 33.74 60.55 -87.81
CA HIS A 47 32.38 60.38 -87.31
C HIS A 47 32.19 58.99 -86.67
N ASP A 48 32.60 57.92 -87.35
CA ASP A 48 32.52 56.55 -86.82
C ASP A 48 33.35 56.37 -85.54
N ARG A 49 34.56 56.96 -85.49
CA ARG A 49 35.37 57.00 -84.25
C ARG A 49 34.66 57.73 -83.13
N SER A 50 34.00 58.85 -83.43
CA SER A 50 33.25 59.62 -82.44
C SER A 50 32.02 58.85 -81.93
N ILE A 51 31.34 58.10 -82.81
CA ILE A 51 30.22 57.22 -82.45
C ILE A 51 30.72 56.08 -81.56
N LEU A 52 31.80 55.39 -81.97
CA LEU A 52 32.40 54.30 -81.19
C LEU A 52 32.88 54.78 -79.82
N ALA A 53 33.46 55.98 -79.72
CA ALA A 53 33.85 56.57 -78.44
C ALA A 53 32.63 56.81 -77.52
N ARG A 54 31.52 57.32 -78.06
CA ARG A 54 30.27 57.52 -77.29
C ARG A 54 29.61 56.21 -76.89
N LEU A 55 29.61 55.21 -77.77
CA LEU A 55 29.10 53.87 -77.45
C LEU A 55 29.96 53.21 -76.37
N TYR A 56 31.28 53.32 -76.48
CA TYR A 56 32.20 52.82 -75.46
C TYR A 56 31.97 53.50 -74.10
N THR A 57 31.85 54.83 -74.06
CA THR A 57 31.58 55.53 -72.79
C THR A 57 30.22 55.16 -72.21
N HIS A 58 29.19 55.01 -73.04
CA HIS A 58 27.87 54.57 -72.61
C HIS A 58 27.89 53.14 -72.04
N ILE A 59 28.49 52.20 -72.77
CA ILE A 59 28.64 50.80 -72.32
C ILE A 59 29.48 50.73 -71.04
N LYS A 60 30.58 51.49 -70.97
CA LYS A 60 31.41 51.56 -69.76
C LYS A 60 30.63 52.10 -68.57
N HIS A 61 29.86 53.18 -68.75
CA HIS A 61 29.03 53.71 -67.68
C HIS A 61 27.97 52.71 -67.21
N GLN A 62 27.30 52.01 -68.15
CA GLN A 62 26.35 50.95 -67.83
C GLN A 62 27.02 49.77 -67.10
N HIS A 63 28.23 49.39 -67.51
CA HIS A 63 29.03 48.37 -66.84
C HIS A 63 29.37 48.80 -65.41
N ASP A 64 29.89 50.02 -65.22
CA ASP A 64 30.26 50.54 -63.90
C ASP A 64 29.05 50.62 -62.95
N LEU A 65 27.87 51.00 -63.46
CA LEU A 65 26.61 50.96 -62.70
C LEU A 65 26.23 49.53 -62.29
N ARG A 66 26.24 48.59 -63.24
CA ARG A 66 25.91 47.18 -62.94
C ARG A 66 26.90 46.53 -61.98
N GLU A 67 28.17 46.91 -62.06
CA GLU A 67 29.22 46.45 -61.14
C GLU A 67 28.96 46.97 -59.72
N ALA A 68 28.50 48.22 -59.58
CA ALA A 68 28.09 48.78 -58.30
C ALA A 68 26.83 48.08 -57.73
N ASP A 69 25.82 47.87 -58.56
CA ASP A 69 24.59 47.15 -58.18
C ASP A 69 24.89 45.70 -57.76
N PHE A 70 25.75 45.01 -58.51
CA PHE A 70 26.19 43.65 -58.19
C PHE A 70 26.90 43.59 -56.83
N LYS A 71 27.83 44.53 -56.57
CA LYS A 71 28.52 44.62 -55.27
C LYS A 71 27.57 44.89 -54.12
N LYS A 72 26.57 45.73 -54.34
CA LYS A 72 25.53 46.00 -53.33
C LYS A 72 24.71 44.74 -53.06
N ALA A 73 24.24 44.07 -54.10
CA ALA A 73 23.47 42.84 -53.99
C ALA A 73 24.26 41.70 -53.33
N SER A 74 25.57 41.58 -53.63
CA SER A 74 26.42 40.56 -53.00
C SER A 74 26.60 40.82 -51.51
N LEU A 75 26.81 42.08 -51.10
CA LEU A 75 26.91 42.46 -49.69
C LEU A 75 25.59 42.23 -48.94
N GLU A 76 24.45 42.51 -49.57
CA GLU A 76 23.14 42.21 -49.00
C GLU A 76 22.92 40.71 -48.85
N LEU A 77 23.33 39.91 -49.85
CA LEU A 77 23.26 38.46 -49.80
C LEU A 77 24.12 37.87 -48.67
N ASP A 78 25.35 38.38 -48.51
CA ASP A 78 26.25 37.96 -47.43
C ASP A 78 25.67 38.31 -46.05
N ASN A 79 25.14 39.52 -45.87
CA ASN A 79 24.48 39.93 -44.63
C ASN A 79 23.23 39.07 -44.32
N LEU A 80 22.42 38.75 -45.33
CA LEU A 80 21.27 37.85 -45.15
C LEU A 80 21.72 36.43 -44.80
N ARG A 81 22.81 35.94 -45.41
CA ARG A 81 23.39 34.64 -45.08
C ARG A 81 23.89 34.60 -43.64
N ASP A 82 24.59 35.65 -43.20
CA ASP A 82 25.07 35.76 -41.81
C ASP A 82 23.91 35.79 -40.81
N LYS A 83 22.85 36.54 -41.11
CA LYS A 83 21.63 36.54 -40.29
C LYS A 83 20.96 35.18 -40.24
N LEU A 84 20.89 34.47 -41.37
CA LEU A 84 20.31 33.14 -41.43
C LEU A 84 21.13 32.15 -40.60
N MET A 85 22.46 32.20 -40.70
CA MET A 85 23.36 31.40 -39.86
C MET A 85 23.17 31.70 -38.38
N ALA A 86 23.02 32.96 -37.99
CA ALA A 86 22.77 33.34 -36.60
C ALA A 86 21.41 32.82 -36.09
N LEU A 87 20.35 32.93 -36.89
CA LEU A 87 19.03 32.39 -36.55
C LEU A 87 19.02 30.87 -36.46
N GLU A 88 19.76 30.17 -37.33
CA GLU A 88 19.92 28.72 -37.24
C GLU A 88 20.65 28.32 -35.95
N GLN A 89 21.71 29.04 -35.57
CA GLN A 89 22.41 28.81 -34.31
C GLN A 89 21.51 29.06 -33.09
N GLU A 90 20.72 30.13 -33.10
CA GLU A 90 19.75 30.42 -32.03
C GLU A 90 18.69 29.31 -31.94
N ARG A 91 18.12 28.88 -33.07
CA ARG A 91 17.16 27.78 -33.12
C ARG A 91 17.75 26.50 -32.53
N ASP A 92 18.98 26.16 -32.89
CA ASP A 92 19.64 24.95 -32.40
C ASP A 92 19.96 25.06 -30.91
N ALA A 93 20.32 26.25 -30.41
CA ALA A 93 20.48 26.51 -28.98
C ALA A 93 19.15 26.35 -28.21
N TYR A 94 18.04 26.86 -28.75
CA TYR A 94 16.71 26.66 -28.17
C TYR A 94 16.31 25.18 -28.16
N ALA A 95 16.56 24.44 -29.24
CA ALA A 95 16.27 23.00 -29.30
C ALA A 95 17.06 22.20 -28.26
N GLN A 96 18.34 22.53 -28.04
CA GLN A 96 19.15 21.91 -27.00
C GLN A 96 18.66 22.25 -25.59
N ALA A 97 18.25 23.51 -25.37
CA ALA A 97 17.69 23.93 -24.09
C ALA A 97 16.35 23.20 -23.81
N GLU A 98 15.46 23.12 -24.79
CA GLU A 98 14.19 22.39 -24.69
C GLU A 98 14.41 20.91 -24.36
N ALA A 99 15.34 20.24 -25.04
CA ALA A 99 15.69 18.85 -24.74
C ALA A 99 16.21 18.69 -23.30
N THR A 100 17.00 19.65 -22.82
CA THR A 100 17.51 19.64 -21.43
C THR A 100 16.38 19.84 -20.42
N TYR A 101 15.45 20.76 -20.68
CA TYR A 101 14.30 20.99 -19.81
C TYR A 101 13.33 19.81 -19.83
N ALA A 102 13.06 19.22 -20.99
CA ALA A 102 12.24 18.02 -21.12
C ALA A 102 12.81 16.86 -20.28
N ALA A 103 14.12 16.59 -20.37
CA ALA A 103 14.77 15.58 -19.56
C ALA A 103 14.69 15.88 -18.05
N ARG A 104 14.82 17.15 -17.65
CA ARG A 104 14.66 17.55 -16.23
C ARG A 104 13.22 17.38 -15.73
N ILE A 105 12.22 17.67 -16.58
CA ILE A 105 10.81 17.47 -16.26
C ILE A 105 10.52 15.98 -16.07
N GLU A 106 10.98 15.13 -16.99
CA GLU A 106 10.83 13.68 -16.87
C GLU A 106 11.50 13.14 -15.58
N GLN A 107 12.70 13.63 -15.27
CA GLN A 107 13.36 13.30 -13.99
C GLN A 107 12.56 13.79 -12.77
N ALA A 108 11.95 14.97 -12.84
CA ALA A 108 11.09 15.48 -11.77
C ALA A 108 9.83 14.60 -11.60
N ASP A 109 9.19 14.19 -12.69
CA ASP A 109 8.00 13.33 -12.68
C ASP A 109 8.31 11.93 -12.12
N THR A 110 9.44 11.34 -12.53
CA THR A 110 9.88 10.05 -11.97
C THR A 110 10.21 10.16 -10.49
N ASN A 111 10.81 11.27 -10.04
CA ASN A 111 11.05 11.53 -8.63
C ASN A 111 9.74 11.74 -7.85
N LEU A 112 8.79 12.49 -8.41
CA LEU A 112 7.46 12.68 -7.82
C LEU A 112 6.76 11.33 -7.61
N ALA A 113 6.77 10.46 -8.62
CA ALA A 113 6.21 9.11 -8.52
C ALA A 113 6.88 8.29 -7.40
N ARG A 114 8.22 8.34 -7.30
CA ARG A 114 8.96 7.68 -6.22
C ARG A 114 8.60 8.23 -4.83
N PHE A 115 8.43 9.55 -4.71
CA PHE A 115 8.04 10.16 -3.45
C PHE A 115 6.63 9.77 -3.05
N THR A 116 5.68 9.81 -3.98
CA THR A 116 4.29 9.37 -3.74
C THR A 116 4.24 7.95 -3.20
N GLU A 117 4.99 7.02 -3.80
CA GLU A 117 5.02 5.64 -3.29
C GLU A 117 5.66 5.54 -1.90
N ARG A 118 6.75 6.28 -1.64
CA ARG A 118 7.35 6.33 -0.30
C ARG A 118 6.40 6.90 0.74
N PHE A 119 5.66 7.97 0.40
CA PHE A 119 4.66 8.55 1.30
C PHE A 119 3.55 7.55 1.60
N ARG A 120 3.04 6.83 0.58
CA ARG A 120 2.03 5.79 0.76
C ARG A 120 2.50 4.71 1.73
N VAL A 121 3.73 4.21 1.58
CA VAL A 121 4.31 3.19 2.48
C VAL A 121 4.47 3.71 3.91
N ILE A 122 4.96 4.95 4.07
CA ILE A 122 5.11 5.56 5.41
C ILE A 122 3.76 5.77 6.07
N GLU A 123 2.74 6.19 5.31
CA GLU A 123 1.39 6.40 5.82
C GLU A 123 0.74 5.08 6.26
N GLU A 124 0.94 4.00 5.49
CA GLU A 124 0.53 2.65 5.86
C GLU A 124 1.22 2.19 7.15
N GLN A 125 2.54 2.39 7.26
CA GLN A 125 3.30 2.10 8.49
C GLN A 125 2.81 2.92 9.68
N ALA A 126 2.52 4.21 9.51
CA ALA A 126 1.98 5.05 10.57
C ALA A 126 0.60 4.55 11.04
N ASN A 127 -0.26 4.12 10.11
CA ASN A 127 -1.59 3.59 10.43
C ASN A 127 -1.50 2.24 11.16
N THR A 128 -0.61 1.35 10.74
CA THR A 128 -0.38 0.08 11.45
C THR A 128 0.15 0.30 12.86
N LEU A 129 1.08 1.24 13.06
CA LEU A 129 1.58 1.60 14.38
C LEU A 129 0.49 2.21 15.27
N ARG A 130 -0.36 3.09 14.72
CA ARG A 130 -1.52 3.63 15.44
C ARG A 130 -2.47 2.53 15.88
N ALA A 131 -2.83 1.61 14.97
CA ALA A 131 -3.70 0.47 15.28
C ALA A 131 -3.09 -0.44 16.36
N ARG A 132 -1.76 -0.67 16.31
CA ARG A 132 -1.07 -1.43 17.35
C ARG A 132 -1.08 -0.73 18.70
N ASN A 133 -0.87 0.59 18.72
CA ASN A 133 -0.95 1.37 19.96
C ASN A 133 -2.36 1.37 20.56
N THR A 134 -3.40 1.45 19.73
CA THR A 134 -4.78 1.32 20.23
C THR A 134 -5.04 -0.07 20.80
N GLN A 135 -4.55 -1.12 20.14
CA GLN A 135 -4.68 -2.49 20.64
C GLN A 135 -3.98 -2.66 22.00
N LEU A 136 -2.73 -2.19 22.11
CA LEU A 136 -1.99 -2.25 23.37
C LEU A 136 -2.68 -1.48 24.50
N THR A 137 -3.34 -0.37 24.17
CA THR A 137 -4.11 0.41 25.17
C THR A 137 -5.31 -0.38 25.67
N VAL A 138 -6.03 -1.06 24.77
CA VAL A 138 -7.15 -1.95 25.13
C VAL A 138 -6.66 -3.13 25.97
N ASP A 139 -5.57 -3.78 25.57
CA ASP A 139 -4.97 -4.90 26.30
C ASP A 139 -4.53 -4.48 27.71
N LEU A 140 -3.92 -3.29 27.85
CA LEU A 140 -3.58 -2.71 29.15
C LEU A 140 -4.81 -2.47 30.01
N GLY A 141 -5.91 -1.96 29.44
CA GLY A 141 -7.18 -1.78 30.15
C GLY A 141 -7.73 -3.11 30.67
N ARG A 142 -7.75 -4.15 29.82
CA ARG A 142 -8.16 -5.50 30.22
C ARG A 142 -7.29 -6.07 31.35
N MET A 143 -5.97 -5.92 31.25
CA MET A 143 -5.06 -6.39 32.31
C MET A 143 -5.28 -5.64 33.63
N GLN A 144 -5.63 -4.35 33.58
CA GLN A 144 -6.00 -3.59 34.77
C GLN A 144 -7.30 -4.09 35.41
N GLU A 145 -8.31 -4.42 34.60
CA GLU A 145 -9.56 -5.03 35.08
C GLU A 145 -9.31 -6.41 35.72
N GLU A 146 -8.51 -7.25 35.07
CA GLU A 146 -8.11 -8.55 35.61
C GLU A 146 -7.37 -8.40 36.94
N LEU A 147 -6.43 -7.45 37.04
CA LEU A 147 -5.74 -7.13 38.30
C LEU A 147 -6.70 -6.63 39.39
N ALA A 148 -7.71 -5.83 39.04
CA ALA A 148 -8.72 -5.37 39.98
C ALA A 148 -9.56 -6.55 40.49
N ALA A 149 -9.99 -7.46 39.60
CA ALA A 149 -10.70 -8.68 39.96
C ALA A 149 -9.86 -9.57 40.90
N TRP A 150 -8.57 -9.76 40.60
CA TRP A 150 -7.65 -10.49 41.48
C TRP A 150 -7.52 -9.86 42.86
N LYS A 151 -7.46 -8.53 42.96
CA LYS A 151 -7.45 -7.83 44.26
C LYS A 151 -8.73 -8.08 45.05
N THR A 152 -9.89 -8.10 44.40
CA THR A 152 -11.17 -8.42 45.06
C THR A 152 -11.20 -9.86 45.55
N LEU A 153 -10.83 -10.83 44.71
CA LEU A 153 -10.74 -12.24 45.09
C LEU A 153 -9.79 -12.47 46.26
N TYR A 154 -8.63 -11.80 46.26
CA TYR A 154 -7.69 -11.89 47.36
C TYR A 154 -8.27 -11.36 48.68
N ARG A 155 -8.99 -10.22 48.63
CA ARG A 155 -9.67 -9.66 49.80
C ARG A 155 -10.76 -10.60 50.32
N ASP A 156 -11.55 -11.18 49.43
CA ASP A 156 -12.62 -12.11 49.79
C ASP A 156 -12.06 -13.39 50.40
N PHE A 157 -10.95 -13.89 49.85
CA PHE A 157 -10.21 -15.02 50.40
C PHE A 157 -9.71 -14.71 51.82
N GLN A 158 -9.12 -13.53 52.05
CA GLN A 158 -8.70 -13.10 53.38
C GLN A 158 -9.89 -13.02 54.36
N ALA A 159 -11.02 -12.47 53.92
CA ALA A 159 -12.24 -12.41 54.74
C ALA A 159 -12.79 -13.81 55.05
N MET A 160 -12.70 -14.75 54.10
CA MET A 160 -13.08 -16.14 54.31
C MET A 160 -12.16 -16.84 55.33
N GLN A 161 -10.84 -16.62 55.25
CA GLN A 161 -9.90 -17.13 56.25
C GLN A 161 -10.23 -16.60 57.66
N GLN A 162 -10.57 -15.32 57.80
CA GLN A 162 -10.97 -14.74 59.08
C GLN A 162 -12.28 -15.36 59.60
N LYS A 163 -13.27 -15.57 58.72
CA LYS A 163 -14.52 -16.24 59.08
C LYS A 163 -14.30 -17.68 59.50
N LEU A 164 -13.43 -18.42 58.80
CA LEU A 164 -13.08 -19.79 59.14
C LEU A 164 -12.47 -19.85 60.55
N TYR A 165 -11.50 -18.98 60.83
CA TYR A 165 -10.88 -18.88 62.15
C TYR A 165 -11.90 -18.56 63.26
N ALA A 166 -12.82 -17.61 63.01
CA ALA A 166 -13.88 -17.28 63.96
C ALA A 166 -14.85 -18.46 64.18
N ALA A 167 -15.20 -19.21 63.13
CA ALA A 167 -16.05 -20.38 63.22
C ALA A 167 -15.35 -21.52 63.99
N GLU A 168 -14.05 -21.75 63.76
CA GLU A 168 -13.25 -22.71 64.53
C GLU A 168 -13.24 -22.37 66.02
N GLN A 169 -13.07 -21.08 66.37
CA GLN A 169 -13.16 -20.63 67.76
C GLN A 169 -14.55 -20.87 68.36
N GLN A 170 -15.62 -20.58 67.61
CA GLN A 170 -17.00 -20.83 68.06
C GLN A 170 -17.25 -22.33 68.29
N VAL A 171 -16.80 -23.20 67.39
CA VAL A 171 -16.91 -24.65 67.55
C VAL A 171 -16.17 -25.11 68.81
N ALA A 172 -14.95 -24.60 69.04
CA ALA A 172 -14.20 -24.92 70.25
C ALA A 172 -14.93 -24.47 71.53
N GLN A 173 -15.53 -23.27 71.54
CA GLN A 173 -16.34 -22.79 72.65
C GLN A 173 -17.56 -23.69 72.89
N LEU A 174 -18.35 -23.98 71.86
CA LEU A 174 -19.51 -24.85 71.94
C LEU A 174 -19.16 -26.27 72.37
N GLU A 175 -17.99 -26.80 71.97
CA GLU A 175 -17.52 -28.08 72.46
C GLU A 175 -17.24 -28.06 73.97
N THR A 176 -16.62 -27.01 74.48
CA THR A 176 -16.37 -26.88 75.93
C THR A 176 -17.68 -26.79 76.71
N GLU A 177 -18.64 -25.99 76.24
CA GLU A 177 -19.98 -25.88 76.83
C GLU A 177 -20.72 -27.22 76.78
N ARG A 178 -20.70 -27.91 75.63
CA ARG A 178 -21.29 -29.26 75.49
C ARG A 178 -20.68 -30.25 76.47
N ARG A 179 -19.36 -30.20 76.72
CA ARG A 179 -18.69 -31.05 77.71
C ARG A 179 -19.15 -30.71 79.13
N GLN A 180 -19.24 -29.44 79.48
CA GLN A 180 -19.72 -28.98 80.79
C GLN A 180 -21.18 -29.40 81.04
N LEU A 181 -22.07 -29.18 80.07
CA LEU A 181 -23.47 -29.60 80.16
C LEU A 181 -23.62 -31.12 80.30
N ARG A 182 -22.80 -31.91 79.58
CA ARG A 182 -22.77 -33.37 79.74
C ARG A 182 -22.34 -33.78 81.16
N GLN A 183 -21.31 -33.14 81.69
CA GLN A 183 -20.86 -33.39 83.07
C GLN A 183 -21.96 -33.06 84.09
N GLN A 184 -22.66 -31.93 83.90
CA GLN A 184 -23.79 -31.55 84.75
C GLN A 184 -24.94 -32.56 84.67
N LEU A 185 -25.27 -33.06 83.47
CA LEU A 185 -26.28 -34.09 83.27
C LEU A 185 -25.87 -35.42 83.94
N GLU A 186 -24.60 -35.83 83.84
CA GLU A 186 -24.10 -37.03 84.53
C GLU A 186 -24.19 -36.88 86.05
N ASN A 187 -23.77 -35.74 86.59
CA ASN A 187 -23.87 -35.46 88.02
C ASN A 187 -25.34 -35.45 88.49
N ALA A 188 -26.22 -34.76 87.78
CA ALA A 188 -27.65 -34.73 88.08
C ALA A 188 -28.30 -36.11 87.97
N ARG A 189 -27.89 -36.94 86.99
CA ARG A 189 -28.33 -38.33 86.88
C ARG A 189 -27.87 -39.17 88.07
N ALA A 190 -26.60 -39.05 88.48
CA ALA A 190 -26.07 -39.75 89.64
C ALA A 190 -26.81 -39.33 90.92
N GLU A 191 -27.15 -38.04 91.04
CA GLU A 191 -27.91 -37.49 92.16
C GLU A 191 -29.36 -38.02 92.17
N ILE A 192 -30.04 -38.02 91.02
CA ILE A 192 -31.37 -38.64 90.86
C ILE A 192 -31.31 -40.13 91.18
N GLU A 193 -30.30 -40.87 90.71
CA GLU A 193 -30.12 -42.29 90.99
C GLU A 193 -29.90 -42.53 92.49
N HIS A 194 -29.10 -41.69 93.15
CA HIS A 194 -28.90 -41.70 94.59
C HIS A 194 -30.21 -41.42 95.35
N TYR A 195 -30.98 -40.42 94.94
CA TYR A 195 -32.30 -40.11 95.51
C TYR A 195 -33.34 -41.21 95.24
N GLN A 196 -33.33 -41.85 94.06
CA GLN A 196 -34.23 -42.97 93.73
C GLN A 196 -33.88 -44.22 94.53
N LYS A 197 -32.59 -44.53 94.69
CA LYS A 197 -32.09 -45.59 95.60
C LYS A 197 -32.49 -45.30 97.05
N ALA A 198 -32.48 -44.05 97.48
CA ALA A 198 -32.95 -43.63 98.80
C ALA A 198 -34.48 -43.66 98.96
N ARG A 199 -35.26 -43.67 97.86
CA ARG A 199 -36.73 -43.47 97.89
C ARG A 199 -37.57 -44.62 97.31
N GLY A 200 -37.00 -45.77 96.95
CA GLY A 200 -37.79 -46.84 96.31
C GLY A 200 -37.33 -48.28 96.55
N THR A 201 -37.92 -48.93 97.56
CA THR A 201 -38.48 -50.28 97.37
C THR A 201 -39.68 -50.18 96.41
N ARG A 202 -39.80 -51.13 95.47
CA ARG A 202 -40.83 -51.29 94.41
C ARG A 202 -40.65 -50.31 93.23
N ARG A 203 -40.58 -50.75 91.97
CA ARG A 203 -41.39 -51.76 91.28
C ARG A 203 -40.74 -52.17 89.95
N SER A 204 -41.07 -53.38 89.52
CA SER A 204 -40.61 -54.12 88.35
C SER A 204 -41.33 -53.79 87.04
N GLY A 205 -40.55 -53.70 85.94
CA GLY A 205 -40.86 -54.17 84.57
C GLY A 205 -41.53 -53.19 83.58
N PRO A 206 -41.49 -53.43 82.25
CA PRO A 206 -40.73 -54.44 81.50
C PRO A 206 -39.90 -53.90 80.29
N LYS A 207 -39.03 -54.78 79.77
CA LYS A 207 -38.28 -54.69 78.51
C LYS A 207 -39.23 -54.57 77.29
N GLY A 208 -38.93 -53.64 76.39
CA GLY A 208 -39.40 -53.63 75.00
C GLY A 208 -38.23 -53.95 74.05
N GLY A 209 -38.45 -54.90 73.15
CA GLY A 209 -37.46 -55.47 72.23
C GLY A 209 -37.00 -54.56 71.08
N PRO A 210 -36.29 -55.15 70.09
CA PRO A 210 -35.17 -54.52 69.39
C PRO A 210 -35.58 -53.61 68.23
N ALA A 211 -34.68 -52.67 67.92
CA ALA A 211 -34.69 -51.89 66.69
C ALA A 211 -34.70 -52.81 65.47
N ARG A 212 -35.73 -52.64 64.65
CA ARG A 212 -35.96 -53.27 63.36
C ARG A 212 -34.79 -52.97 62.43
N SER A 213 -34.07 -54.02 62.03
CA SER A 213 -33.21 -54.03 60.85
C SER A 213 -34.05 -53.76 59.60
N ILE A 214 -33.54 -52.93 58.72
CA ILE A 214 -34.10 -52.64 57.40
C ILE A 214 -33.82 -53.86 56.50
N PRO A 215 -34.82 -54.57 55.95
CA PRO A 215 -34.59 -55.60 54.93
C PRO A 215 -34.28 -54.97 53.57
N GLY A 216 -33.29 -55.52 52.85
CA GLY A 216 -33.17 -55.37 51.39
C GLY A 216 -34.30 -56.12 50.65
N PRO A 217 -34.54 -55.84 49.36
CA PRO A 217 -35.88 -55.45 48.90
C PRO A 217 -36.70 -56.58 48.27
N ASP A 218 -37.97 -56.67 48.70
CA ASP A 218 -39.07 -57.33 47.97
C ASP A 218 -39.72 -56.38 46.93
N ASN A 219 -39.22 -55.14 46.76
CA ASN A 219 -39.71 -54.19 45.76
C ASN A 219 -38.62 -53.15 45.38
N PRO A 220 -37.95 -53.27 44.22
CA PRO A 220 -37.00 -52.26 43.74
C PRO A 220 -37.73 -51.00 43.26
N ASP A 221 -37.14 -49.82 43.49
CA ASP A 221 -37.64 -48.54 42.99
C ASP A 221 -37.35 -48.38 41.48
N ASP A 222 -38.19 -47.66 40.75
CA ASP A 222 -38.00 -47.35 39.31
C ASP A 222 -37.00 -46.19 39.13
N LEU A 223 -35.71 -46.51 39.04
CA LEU A 223 -34.65 -45.50 39.00
C LEU A 223 -34.72 -44.60 37.75
N LYS A 224 -35.50 -44.98 36.72
CA LYS A 224 -35.72 -44.17 35.50
C LYS A 224 -36.50 -42.89 35.76
N VAL A 225 -37.14 -42.76 36.92
CA VAL A 225 -37.83 -41.52 37.31
C VAL A 225 -36.83 -40.38 37.54
N ILE A 226 -35.57 -40.70 37.85
CA ILE A 226 -34.48 -39.72 37.95
C ILE A 226 -34.03 -39.34 36.53
N ASN A 227 -34.06 -38.04 36.23
CA ASN A 227 -33.61 -37.53 34.95
C ASN A 227 -32.14 -37.88 34.71
N GLY A 228 -31.84 -38.37 33.50
CA GLY A 228 -30.49 -38.79 33.12
C GLY A 228 -30.20 -40.27 33.37
N ILE A 229 -31.06 -41.00 34.10
CA ILE A 229 -31.01 -42.46 34.20
C ILE A 229 -31.83 -43.07 33.07
N THR A 230 -31.13 -43.66 32.10
CA THR A 230 -31.78 -44.42 31.01
C THR A 230 -32.07 -45.86 31.46
N PRO A 231 -32.98 -46.60 30.79
CA PRO A 231 -33.23 -48.01 31.12
C PRO A 231 -31.97 -48.88 31.13
N HIS A 232 -30.99 -48.57 30.27
CA HIS A 232 -29.70 -49.24 30.25
C HIS A 232 -28.85 -48.91 31.50
N THR A 233 -28.84 -47.65 31.91
CA THR A 233 -28.15 -47.19 33.13
C THR A 233 -28.77 -47.79 34.39
N GLU A 234 -30.11 -47.91 34.45
CA GLU A 234 -30.79 -48.59 35.55
C GLU A 234 -30.35 -50.06 35.65
N GLN A 235 -30.34 -50.81 34.54
CA GLN A 235 -29.90 -52.21 34.56
C GLN A 235 -28.46 -52.35 35.08
N GLN A 236 -27.58 -51.41 34.73
CA GLN A 236 -26.22 -51.39 35.26
C GLN A 236 -26.20 -51.06 36.76
N LEU A 237 -27.00 -50.10 37.23
CA LEU A 237 -27.12 -49.76 38.66
C LEU A 237 -27.65 -50.94 39.48
N GLN A 238 -28.67 -51.64 38.98
CA GLN A 238 -29.19 -52.86 39.59
C GLN A 238 -28.13 -53.96 39.62
N GLY A 239 -27.36 -54.13 38.52
CA GLY A 239 -26.21 -55.03 38.48
C GLY A 239 -25.10 -54.68 39.49
N LEU A 240 -25.04 -53.43 39.94
CA LEU A 240 -24.13 -52.95 40.99
C LEU A 240 -24.72 -53.03 42.41
N GLY A 241 -25.94 -53.56 42.56
CA GLY A 241 -26.62 -53.72 43.85
C GLY A 241 -27.40 -52.50 44.32
N ILE A 242 -27.64 -51.52 43.45
CA ILE A 242 -28.38 -50.29 43.74
C ILE A 242 -29.80 -50.43 43.19
N TYR A 243 -30.78 -50.48 44.09
CA TYR A 243 -32.17 -50.79 43.78
C TYR A 243 -33.17 -49.75 44.33
N SER A 244 -32.72 -48.76 45.11
CA SER A 244 -33.62 -47.77 45.72
C SER A 244 -33.13 -46.33 45.63
N TYR A 245 -34.07 -45.39 45.64
CA TYR A 245 -33.77 -43.95 45.67
C TYR A 245 -32.97 -43.57 46.92
N ILE A 246 -33.22 -44.24 48.05
CA ILE A 246 -32.51 -44.01 49.32
C ILE A 246 -31.00 -44.30 49.19
N GLN A 247 -30.62 -45.28 48.37
CA GLN A 247 -29.20 -45.59 48.17
C GLN A 247 -28.50 -44.48 47.37
N ILE A 248 -29.15 -43.97 46.33
CA ILE A 248 -28.62 -42.89 45.48
C ILE A 248 -28.63 -41.55 46.23
N SER A 249 -29.65 -41.29 47.04
CA SER A 249 -29.79 -40.05 47.82
C SER A 249 -28.66 -39.84 48.85
N ASN A 250 -28.02 -40.93 49.26
CA ASN A 250 -26.94 -40.98 50.25
C ASN A 250 -25.55 -41.01 49.62
N TRP A 251 -25.41 -40.87 48.29
CA TRP A 251 -24.10 -40.78 47.67
C TRP A 251 -23.38 -39.49 48.06
N ASP A 252 -22.10 -39.64 48.43
CA ASP A 252 -21.12 -38.57 48.52
C ASP A 252 -20.32 -38.46 47.21
N ASP A 253 -19.43 -37.47 47.12
CA ASP A 253 -18.65 -37.22 45.90
C ASP A 253 -17.81 -38.45 45.49
N ASP A 254 -17.28 -39.19 46.46
CA ASP A 254 -16.52 -40.42 46.21
C ASP A 254 -17.41 -41.55 45.66
N ALA A 255 -18.64 -41.71 46.19
CA ALA A 255 -19.63 -42.66 45.67
C ALA A 255 -20.07 -42.29 44.26
N ILE A 256 -20.26 -40.99 43.95
CA ILE A 256 -20.61 -40.50 42.62
C ILE A 256 -19.49 -40.83 41.62
N ILE A 257 -18.23 -40.56 41.96
CA ILE A 257 -17.08 -40.86 41.10
C ILE A 257 -16.94 -42.37 40.86
N SER A 258 -17.11 -43.17 41.91
CA SER A 258 -17.04 -44.64 41.83
C SER A 258 -18.18 -45.23 40.99
N ALA A 259 -19.41 -44.74 41.17
CA ALA A 259 -20.56 -45.15 40.37
C ALA A 259 -20.40 -44.73 38.90
N ALA A 260 -20.01 -43.48 38.62
CA ALA A 260 -19.75 -42.98 37.27
C ALA A 260 -18.71 -43.84 36.53
N LYS A 261 -17.62 -44.21 37.20
CA LYS A 261 -16.57 -45.09 36.65
C LYS A 261 -17.11 -46.47 36.30
N LYS A 262 -17.96 -47.06 37.14
CA LYS A 262 -18.56 -48.39 36.90
C LYS A 262 -19.63 -48.37 35.81
N LEU A 263 -20.34 -47.25 35.67
CA LEU A 263 -21.34 -47.02 34.62
C LEU A 263 -20.73 -46.57 33.28
N GLY A 264 -19.44 -46.24 33.24
CA GLY A 264 -18.76 -45.74 32.04
C GLY A 264 -19.23 -44.35 31.60
N ILE A 265 -19.76 -43.55 32.53
CA ILE A 265 -20.21 -42.16 32.29
C ILE A 265 -19.31 -41.17 33.04
N SER A 266 -19.33 -39.90 32.65
CA SER A 266 -18.60 -38.87 33.37
C SER A 266 -19.30 -38.55 34.70
N PRO A 267 -18.57 -38.34 35.81
CA PRO A 267 -19.16 -37.85 37.07
C PRO A 267 -19.92 -36.53 36.86
N GLY A 268 -19.41 -35.67 35.96
CA GLY A 268 -20.06 -34.41 35.59
C GLY A 268 -21.49 -34.58 35.06
N LYS A 269 -21.83 -35.70 34.41
CA LYS A 269 -23.19 -35.98 33.98
C LYS A 269 -24.13 -36.26 35.15
N ILE A 270 -23.66 -37.00 36.16
CA ILE A 270 -24.43 -37.28 37.39
C ILE A 270 -24.71 -35.98 38.17
N TYR A 271 -23.76 -35.04 38.17
CA TYR A 271 -23.95 -33.71 38.77
C TYR A 271 -24.86 -32.80 37.94
N GLN A 272 -24.70 -32.75 36.62
CA GLN A 272 -25.53 -31.94 35.72
C GLN A 272 -27.00 -32.38 35.76
N ASP A 273 -27.22 -33.69 35.78
CA ASP A 273 -28.55 -34.28 35.84
C ASP A 273 -29.06 -34.41 37.29
N ASP A 274 -28.36 -33.88 38.31
CA ASP A 274 -28.70 -33.89 39.75
C ASP A 274 -29.35 -35.18 40.27
N TRP A 275 -28.67 -36.32 40.09
CA TRP A 275 -29.24 -37.62 40.49
C TRP A 275 -29.46 -37.74 41.99
N VAL A 276 -28.53 -37.20 42.80
CA VAL A 276 -28.61 -37.28 44.26
C VAL A 276 -29.73 -36.39 44.80
N GLY A 277 -29.89 -35.17 44.26
CA GLY A 277 -30.98 -34.26 44.64
C GLY A 277 -32.36 -34.82 44.29
N GLN A 278 -32.52 -35.37 43.08
CA GLN A 278 -33.77 -36.00 42.66
C GLN A 278 -34.10 -37.26 43.45
N ALA A 279 -33.09 -38.11 43.71
CA ALA A 279 -33.27 -39.29 44.55
C ALA A 279 -33.71 -38.92 45.99
N ARG A 280 -33.21 -37.81 46.55
CA ARG A 280 -33.66 -37.30 47.86
C ARG A 280 -35.13 -36.89 47.87
N GLN A 281 -35.60 -36.28 46.78
CA GLN A 281 -37.01 -35.89 46.65
C GLN A 281 -37.91 -37.13 46.55
N LEU A 282 -37.56 -38.08 45.70
CA LEU A 282 -38.32 -39.33 45.49
C LEU A 282 -38.31 -40.26 46.71
N ALA A 283 -37.18 -40.31 47.45
CA ALA A 283 -37.09 -41.04 48.72
C ALA A 283 -37.97 -40.44 49.83
N GLY A 284 -38.33 -39.15 49.72
CA GLY A 284 -39.23 -38.45 50.63
C GLY A 284 -40.72 -38.62 50.29
N GLU A 285 -41.05 -38.70 49.00
CA GLU A 285 -42.44 -38.81 48.51
C GLU A 285 -43.06 -40.21 48.71
N GLY A 286 -42.26 -41.28 48.76
CA GLY A 286 -42.72 -42.66 48.99
C GLY A 286 -43.11 -43.01 50.44
N ARG A 287 -43.34 -42.01 51.31
CA ARG A 287 -43.61 -42.18 52.76
C ARG A 287 -44.92 -41.52 53.25
N VAL A 288 -45.94 -41.45 52.40
CA VAL A 288 -47.30 -41.04 52.79
C VAL A 288 -48.27 -42.21 52.67
#